data_AF-A0A8X6P0Y5-F1
#
_entry.id   AF-A0A8X6P0Y5-F1
#
_cell.length_a   1.000
_cell.length_b   1.000
_cell.length_c   1.000
_cell.angle_alpha   90.00
_cell.angle_beta   90.00
_cell.angle_gamma   90.00
#
_symmetry.space_group_name_H-M   'P 1'
#
loop_
_entity.id
_entity.type
_entity.pdbx_description
1 polymer ?
#
loop_
_entity_poly.entity_id
_entity_poly.type
_entity_poly.pdbx_seq_one_letter_code
_entity_poly.pdbx_strand_id
1 'polypeptide(L)'
;CFSIVPFILLVLPVSAVYMGSTNISRCPVSVPLPYQVLNLGLLGCTILAFLISYVILKALGYTYFEKPWRAIIICITILASFNFLNETKTFFKISPDFDQSSKNYCNKRFYDYVYYFNFITIVNPPNISTINGGVESLKTLGRDGE
;
A
#
# COMPACT_ATOMS: atom_id res chain seq x y z
N CYS A 1 6.96 18.61 -15.22
CA CYS A 1 5.74 18.75 -14.38
C CYS A 1 5.81 17.73 -13.24
N PHE A 2 5.89 18.18 -11.98
CA PHE A 2 5.81 17.27 -10.82
C PHE A 2 4.38 16.76 -10.70
N SER A 3 4.19 15.44 -10.80
CA SER A 3 2.87 14.83 -10.61
C SER A 3 2.50 14.85 -9.12
N ILE A 4 1.35 15.41 -8.76
CA ILE A 4 0.80 15.43 -7.39
C ILE A 4 0.31 14.02 -6.96
N VAL A 5 0.08 13.14 -7.94
CA VAL A 5 -0.53 11.81 -7.74
C VAL A 5 0.18 10.96 -6.66
N PRO A 6 1.53 10.85 -6.62
CA PRO A 6 2.21 10.04 -5.60
C PRO A 6 1.99 10.53 -4.17
N PHE A 7 1.79 11.84 -3.97
CA PHE A 7 1.53 12.41 -2.64
C PHE A 7 0.12 12.08 -2.16
N ILE A 8 -0.87 12.15 -3.05
CA ILE A 8 -2.25 11.73 -2.74
C ILE A 8 -2.27 10.23 -2.42
N LEU A 9 -1.51 9.42 -3.16
CA LEU A 9 -1.41 7.98 -2.92
C LEU A 9 -0.73 7.63 -1.59
N LEU A 10 0.05 8.53 -0.99
CA LEU A 10 0.74 8.31 0.28
C LEU A 10 -0.22 8.26 1.49
N VAL A 11 -1.43 8.82 1.34
CA VAL A 11 -2.44 8.85 2.42
C VAL A 11 -2.83 7.44 2.87
N LEU A 12 -3.01 6.51 1.91
CA LEU A 12 -3.43 5.13 2.18
C LEU A 12 -2.40 4.30 2.99
N PRO A 13 -1.12 4.21 2.57
CA PRO A 13 -0.14 3.45 3.34
C PRO A 13 0.17 4.10 4.69
N VAL A 14 0.17 5.43 4.79
CA VAL A 14 0.35 6.13 6.08
C VAL A 14 -0.81 5.85 7.02
N SER A 15 -2.06 5.87 6.54
CA SER A 15 -3.22 5.52 7.37
C SER A 15 -3.16 4.06 7.82
N ALA A 16 -2.65 3.15 6.98
CA ALA A 16 -2.48 1.74 7.35
C ALA A 16 -1.42 1.55 8.44
N VAL A 17 -0.28 2.25 8.34
CA VAL A 17 0.74 2.26 9.39
C VAL A 17 0.16 2.77 10.72
N TYR A 18 -0.56 3.89 10.68
CA TYR A 18 -1.19 4.47 11.86
C TYR A 18 -2.23 3.52 12.49
N MET A 19 -3.13 2.97 11.68
CA MET A 19 -4.17 2.06 12.17
C MET A 19 -3.61 0.75 12.69
N GLY A 20 -2.63 0.16 11.99
CA GLY A 20 -1.95 -1.05 12.42
C GLY A 20 -1.22 -0.87 13.74
N SER A 21 -0.38 0.17 13.85
CA SER A 21 0.42 0.43 15.05
C SER A 21 -0.42 0.74 16.31
N THR A 22 -1.49 1.52 16.16
CA THR A 22 -2.35 1.92 17.29
C THR A 22 -3.25 0.80 17.82
N ASN A 23 -3.44 -0.29 17.07
CA ASN A 23 -4.36 -1.37 17.42
C ASN A 23 -3.69 -2.73 17.66
N ILE A 24 -2.35 -2.80 17.73
CA ILE A 24 -1.60 -4.04 18.03
C ILE A 24 -2.11 -4.73 19.30
N SER A 25 -2.39 -3.97 20.35
CA SER A 25 -2.88 -4.51 21.64
C SER A 25 -4.42 -4.50 21.77
N ARG A 26 -5.14 -3.97 20.78
CA ARG A 26 -6.59 -3.72 20.85
C ARG A 26 -7.45 -4.68 20.02
N CYS A 27 -6.84 -5.75 19.49
CA CYS A 27 -7.53 -6.80 18.75
C CYS A 27 -6.95 -8.19 19.08
N PRO A 28 -7.14 -8.69 20.33
CA PRO A 28 -6.58 -9.97 20.78
C PRO A 28 -7.06 -11.18 19.98
N VAL A 29 -8.24 -11.12 19.37
CA VAL A 29 -8.79 -12.21 18.53
C VAL A 29 -7.87 -12.59 17.37
N SER A 30 -7.05 -11.64 16.90
CA SER A 30 -6.06 -11.89 15.87
C SER A 30 -4.88 -10.94 16.01
N VAL A 31 -3.93 -11.34 16.86
CA VAL A 31 -2.62 -10.70 16.96
C VAL A 31 -1.96 -10.48 15.59
N PRO A 32 -1.96 -11.42 14.61
CA PRO A 32 -1.28 -11.18 13.34
C PRO A 32 -1.93 -10.08 12.48
N LEU A 33 -3.23 -9.79 12.64
CA LEU A 33 -3.94 -8.88 11.75
C LEU A 33 -3.40 -7.42 11.83
N PRO A 34 -3.28 -6.78 13.01
CA PRO A 34 -2.66 -5.45 13.11
C PRO A 34 -1.22 -5.39 12.56
N TYR A 35 -0.41 -6.45 12.78
CA TYR A 35 0.95 -6.51 12.22
C TYR A 35 0.95 -6.61 10.70
N GLN A 36 0.02 -7.38 10.13
CA GLN A 36 -0.12 -7.48 8.67
C GLN A 36 -0.51 -6.15 8.04
N VAL A 37 -1.48 -5.43 8.63
CA VAL A 37 -1.89 -4.08 8.19
C VAL A 37 -0.74 -3.09 8.31
N LEU A 38 0.01 -3.13 9.41
CA LEU A 38 1.21 -2.30 9.61
C LEU A 38 2.28 -2.58 8.54
N ASN A 39 2.61 -3.86 8.32
CA ASN A 39 3.60 -4.28 7.33
C ASN A 39 3.19 -3.87 5.91
N LEU A 40 1.91 -4.00 5.57
CA LEU A 40 1.39 -3.58 4.27
C LEU A 40 1.51 -2.07 4.08
N GLY A 41 1.21 -1.29 5.12
CA GLY A 41 1.44 0.16 5.13
C GLY A 41 2.92 0.53 4.92
N LEU A 42 3.84 -0.14 5.62
CA LEU A 42 5.28 0.08 5.47
C LEU A 42 5.79 -0.27 4.06
N LEU A 43 5.34 -1.38 3.49
CA LEU A 43 5.67 -1.77 2.11
C LEU A 43 5.13 -0.75 1.11
N GLY A 44 3.89 -0.27 1.30
CA GLY A 44 3.30 0.78 0.45
C GLY A 44 4.08 2.11 0.52
N CYS A 45 4.46 2.55 1.72
CA CYS A 45 5.32 3.74 1.90
C CYS A 45 6.67 3.54 1.20
N THR A 46 7.26 2.35 1.30
CA THR A 46 8.53 2.02 0.65
C THR A 46 8.41 2.10 -0.87
N ILE A 47 7.39 1.48 -1.48
CA ILE A 47 7.15 1.55 -2.93
C ILE A 47 7.01 3.01 -3.40
N LEU A 48 6.22 3.82 -2.69
CA LEU A 48 6.05 5.24 -3.04
C LEU A 48 7.35 6.03 -2.91
N ALA A 49 8.16 5.79 -1.88
CA ALA A 49 9.47 6.43 -1.72
C ALA A 49 10.45 6.06 -2.85
N PHE A 50 10.39 4.82 -3.36
CA PHE A 50 11.15 4.41 -4.54
C PHE A 50 10.62 5.07 -5.83
N LEU A 51 9.31 5.24 -5.99
CA LEU A 51 8.72 5.92 -7.16
C LEU A 51 9.03 7.42 -7.19
N ILE A 52 8.65 8.11 -6.12
CA ILE A 52 9.49 9.07 -5.39
C ILE A 52 10.83 9.46 -6.02
N SER A 53 11.84 8.80 -5.47
CA SER A 53 13.24 8.94 -5.80
C SER A 53 13.52 8.68 -7.28
N TYR A 54 12.82 7.73 -7.93
CA TYR A 54 12.99 7.48 -9.36
C TYR A 54 12.64 8.70 -10.22
N VAL A 55 11.51 9.36 -9.95
CA VAL A 55 11.10 10.56 -10.68
C VAL A 55 12.11 11.68 -10.48
N ILE A 56 12.60 11.86 -9.25
CA ILE A 56 13.62 12.88 -8.92
C ILE A 56 14.94 12.59 -9.66
N LEU A 57 15.46 11.36 -9.56
CA LEU A 57 16.72 10.97 -10.19
C LEU A 57 16.66 11.11 -11.72
N LYS A 58 15.52 10.73 -12.32
CA LYS A 58 15.31 10.92 -13.76
C LYS A 58 15.28 12.41 -14.14
N ALA A 59 14.63 13.25 -13.34
CA ALA A 59 14.62 14.70 -13.56
C ALA A 59 16.03 15.34 -13.44
N LEU A 60 16.92 14.72 -12.67
CA LEU A 60 18.34 15.12 -12.55
C LEU A 60 19.25 14.53 -13.64
N GLY A 61 18.72 13.74 -14.58
CA GLY A 61 19.50 13.17 -15.70
C GLY A 61 20.21 11.84 -15.39
N TYR A 62 19.97 11.21 -14.24
CA TYR A 62 20.58 9.91 -13.90
C TYR A 62 19.80 8.74 -14.52
N THR A 63 20.23 8.27 -15.70
CA THR A 63 19.56 7.17 -16.44
C THR A 63 20.14 5.78 -16.18
N TYR A 64 21.28 5.66 -15.50
CA TYR A 64 21.98 4.39 -15.30
C TYR A 64 21.18 3.35 -14.48
N PHE A 65 20.23 3.79 -13.67
CA PHE A 65 19.55 2.94 -12.68
C PHE A 65 18.21 2.34 -13.14
N GLU A 66 17.76 2.55 -14.39
CA GLU A 66 16.40 2.15 -14.78
C GLU A 66 16.10 0.65 -14.62
N LYS A 67 17.01 -0.23 -15.05
CA LYS A 67 16.80 -1.69 -15.00
C LYS A 67 16.74 -2.25 -13.56
N PRO A 68 17.75 -2.02 -12.69
CA PRO A 68 17.71 -2.54 -11.33
C PRO A 68 16.54 -1.96 -10.53
N TRP A 69 16.18 -0.69 -10.76
CA TRP A 69 15.09 -0.04 -10.04
C TRP A 69 13.73 -0.67 -10.33
N ARG A 70 13.46 -0.97 -11.62
CA ARG A 70 12.23 -1.68 -12.02
C ARG A 70 12.14 -3.07 -11.37
N ALA A 71 13.25 -3.82 -11.34
CA ALA A 71 13.28 -5.13 -10.71
C ALA A 71 12.95 -5.04 -9.21
N ILE A 72 13.55 -4.08 -8.49
CA ILE A 72 13.28 -3.85 -7.06
C ILE A 72 11.80 -3.52 -6.81
N ILE A 73 11.23 -2.58 -7.58
CA ILE A 73 9.81 -2.22 -7.43
C ILE A 73 8.90 -3.44 -7.69
N ILE A 74 9.18 -4.23 -8.71
CA ILE A 74 8.42 -5.44 -9.03
C ILE A 74 8.50 -6.44 -7.85
N CYS A 75 9.70 -6.69 -7.31
CA CYS A 75 9.90 -7.59 -6.18
C CYS A 75 9.13 -7.13 -4.93
N ILE A 76 9.23 -5.84 -4.56
CA ILE A 76 8.51 -5.29 -3.40
C ILE A 76 6.99 -5.34 -3.63
N THR A 77 6.53 -5.09 -4.85
CA THR A 77 5.11 -5.20 -5.21
C THR A 77 4.60 -6.63 -5.06
N ILE A 78 5.35 -7.64 -5.52
CA ILE A 78 5.00 -9.06 -5.33
C ILE A 78 4.90 -9.39 -3.84
N LEU A 79 5.86 -8.92 -3.03
CA LEU A 79 5.85 -9.13 -1.59
C LEU A 79 4.65 -8.45 -0.90
N ALA A 80 4.31 -7.23 -1.31
CA ALA A 80 3.13 -6.52 -0.83
C ALA A 80 1.83 -7.27 -1.19
N SER A 81 1.71 -7.75 -2.43
CA SER A 81 0.56 -8.57 -2.86
C SER A 81 0.43 -9.86 -2.06
N PHE A 82 1.54 -10.54 -1.78
CA PHE A 82 1.52 -11.75 -0.95
C PHE A 82 1.09 -11.45 0.50
N ASN A 83 1.57 -10.34 1.08
CA ASN A 83 1.14 -9.89 2.40
C ASN A 83 -0.35 -9.54 2.43
N PHE A 84 -0.85 -8.85 1.42
CA PHE A 84 -2.26 -8.52 1.27
C PHE A 84 -3.14 -9.77 1.20
N LEU A 85 -2.78 -10.76 0.39
CA LEU A 85 -3.54 -12.02 0.32
C LEU A 85 -3.58 -12.77 1.66
N ASN A 86 -2.47 -12.78 2.38
CA ASN A 86 -2.40 -13.39 3.71
C ASN A 86 -3.25 -12.63 4.74
N GLU A 87 -3.21 -11.30 4.70
CA GLU A 87 -4.05 -10.42 5.52
C GLU A 87 -5.52 -10.69 5.26
N THR A 88 -5.94 -10.68 3.99
CA THR A 88 -7.33 -10.86 3.60
C THR A 88 -7.84 -12.26 3.99
N LYS A 89 -7.00 -13.29 3.84
CA LYS A 89 -7.30 -14.65 4.29
C LYS A 89 -7.45 -14.73 5.81
N THR A 90 -6.62 -14.02 6.57
CA THR A 90 -6.75 -13.93 8.03
C THR A 90 -8.03 -13.20 8.42
N PHE A 91 -8.31 -12.06 7.78
CA PHE A 91 -9.47 -11.21 8.05
C PHE A 91 -10.79 -11.97 7.87
N PHE A 92 -10.99 -12.65 6.75
CA PHE A 92 -12.24 -13.38 6.47
C PHE A 92 -12.46 -14.63 7.34
N LYS A 93 -11.44 -15.10 8.07
CA LYS A 93 -11.58 -16.21 9.02
C LYS A 93 -12.06 -15.76 10.39
N ILE A 94 -12.00 -14.47 10.69
CA ILE A 94 -12.30 -13.92 12.02
C ILE A 94 -13.76 -13.47 12.07
N SER A 95 -14.46 -13.86 13.12
CA SER A 95 -15.77 -13.31 13.49
C SER A 95 -15.59 -12.54 14.80
N PRO A 96 -15.27 -11.23 14.75
CA PRO A 96 -14.95 -10.48 15.96
C PRO A 96 -16.19 -10.22 16.79
N ASP A 97 -15.97 -10.08 18.10
CA ASP A 97 -16.89 -9.44 19.00
C ASP A 97 -16.46 -7.99 19.24
N PHE A 98 -17.41 -7.11 19.50
CA PHE A 98 -17.16 -5.69 19.80
C PHE A 98 -17.32 -5.36 21.28
N ASP A 99 -17.73 -6.33 22.10
CA ASP A 99 -17.71 -6.22 23.56
C ASP A 99 -16.27 -6.36 24.08
N GLN A 100 -15.79 -5.35 24.82
CA GLN A 100 -14.44 -5.34 25.41
C GLN A 100 -14.20 -6.48 26.41
N SER A 101 -15.26 -7.05 26.99
CA SER A 101 -15.16 -8.19 27.91
C SER A 101 -14.99 -9.54 27.19
N SER A 102 -15.21 -9.58 25.87
CA SER A 102 -15.16 -10.80 25.09
C SER A 102 -13.73 -11.24 24.76
N LYS A 103 -13.48 -12.56 24.80
CA LYS A 103 -12.20 -13.14 24.34
C LYS A 103 -11.95 -12.90 22.86
N ASN A 104 -13.01 -12.69 22.08
CA ASN A 104 -12.96 -12.41 20.65
C ASN A 104 -13.04 -10.91 20.35
N TYR A 105 -12.78 -10.06 21.35
CA TYR A 105 -12.81 -8.61 21.17
C TYR A 105 -11.88 -8.16 20.05
N CYS A 106 -12.40 -7.28 19.20
CA CYS A 106 -11.59 -6.44 18.34
C CYS A 106 -12.16 -5.02 18.33
N ASN A 107 -11.29 -4.01 18.28
CA ASN A 107 -11.75 -2.64 18.15
C ASN A 107 -12.56 -2.44 16.85
N LYS A 108 -13.83 -2.06 16.98
CA LYS A 108 -14.74 -1.87 15.83
C LYS A 108 -14.19 -0.92 14.77
N ARG A 109 -13.55 0.19 15.18
CA ARG A 109 -13.00 1.17 14.23
C ARG A 109 -11.84 0.58 13.42
N PHE A 110 -11.00 -0.24 14.05
CA PHE A 110 -9.93 -0.94 13.35
C PHE A 110 -10.50 -2.00 12.40
N TYR A 111 -11.48 -2.79 12.84
CA TYR A 111 -12.12 -3.80 12.00
C TYR A 111 -12.80 -3.18 10.77
N ASP A 112 -13.59 -2.11 10.97
CA ASP A 112 -14.24 -1.37 9.89
C ASP A 112 -13.20 -0.79 8.91
N TYR A 113 -12.08 -0.26 9.43
CA TYR A 113 -10.98 0.21 8.59
C TYR A 113 -10.41 -0.88 7.69
N VAL A 114 -10.09 -2.05 8.25
CA VAL A 114 -9.54 -3.17 7.48
C VAL A 114 -10.55 -3.68 6.46
N TYR A 115 -11.82 -3.76 6.84
CA TYR A 115 -12.91 -4.11 5.93
C TYR A 115 -12.94 -3.19 4.70
N TYR A 116 -12.98 -1.86 4.91
CA TYR A 116 -13.02 -0.91 3.80
C TYR A 116 -11.71 -0.87 3.02
N PHE A 117 -10.57 -1.01 3.68
CA PHE A 117 -9.27 -1.08 3.03
C PHE A 117 -9.20 -2.27 2.05
N ASN A 118 -9.65 -3.45 2.49
CA ASN A 118 -9.71 -4.65 1.65
C ASN A 118 -10.74 -4.50 0.54
N PHE A 119 -11.91 -3.94 0.85
CA PHE A 119 -12.96 -3.68 -0.14
C PHE A 119 -12.49 -2.75 -1.26
N ILE A 120 -11.87 -1.62 -0.93
CA ILE A 120 -11.34 -0.67 -1.92
C ILE A 120 -10.30 -1.35 -2.81
N THR A 121 -9.42 -2.16 -2.22
CA THR A 121 -8.33 -2.84 -2.93
C THR A 121 -8.85 -3.95 -3.85
N ILE A 122 -9.92 -4.67 -3.46
CA ILE A 122 -10.52 -5.76 -4.25
C ILE A 122 -11.46 -5.25 -5.34
N VAL A 123 -12.33 -4.28 -5.01
CA VAL A 123 -13.42 -3.83 -5.90
C VAL A 123 -12.95 -2.83 -6.94
N ASN A 124 -11.93 -2.02 -6.63
CA ASN A 124 -11.29 -1.13 -7.58
C ASN A 124 -9.85 -1.59 -7.86
N PRO A 125 -9.66 -2.76 -8.50
CA PRO A 125 -8.33 -3.08 -9.01
C PRO A 125 -7.96 -1.97 -10.00
N PRO A 126 -6.77 -1.36 -9.88
CA PRO A 126 -6.40 -0.27 -10.77
C PRO A 126 -6.45 -0.80 -12.20
N ASN A 127 -7.28 -0.18 -13.03
CA ASN A 127 -7.47 -0.60 -14.41
C ASN A 127 -6.12 -0.47 -15.12
N ILE A 128 -5.60 -1.59 -15.66
CA ILE A 128 -4.24 -1.66 -16.24
C ILE A 128 -4.08 -0.64 -17.37
N SER A 129 -5.17 -0.29 -18.07
CA SER A 129 -5.20 0.77 -19.08
C SER A 129 -4.88 2.16 -18.51
N THR A 130 -5.36 2.48 -17.31
CA THR A 130 -5.07 3.76 -16.63
C THR A 130 -3.60 3.83 -16.18
N ILE A 131 -3.04 2.70 -15.74
CA ILE A 131 -1.61 2.62 -15.39
C ILE A 131 -0.75 2.80 -16.64
N ASN A 132 -1.08 2.11 -17.74
CA ASN A 132 -0.33 2.20 -18.98
C ASN A 132 -0.38 3.62 -19.60
N GLY A 133 -1.55 4.28 -19.56
CA GLY A 133 -1.69 5.67 -20.01
C GLY A 133 -0.92 6.68 -19.13
N GLY A 134 -0.86 6.45 -17.82
CA GLY A 134 -0.01 7.23 -16.90
C GLY A 134 1.47 7.04 -17.18
N VAL A 135 1.91 5.82 -17.48
CA VAL A 135 3.29 5.51 -17.87
C VAL A 135 3.67 6.14 -19.21
N GLU A 136 2.76 6.16 -20.19
CA GLU A 136 2.99 6.87 -21.46
C GLU A 136 3.07 8.38 -21.28
N SER A 137 2.20 8.97 -20.45
CA SER A 137 2.27 10.40 -20.12
C SER A 137 3.58 10.78 -19.42
N LEU A 138 4.16 9.87 -18.62
CA LEU A 138 5.49 10.04 -18.02
C LEU A 138 6.66 9.84 -19.00
N LYS A 139 6.43 9.15 -20.12
CA LYS A 139 7.42 9.02 -21.21
C LYS A 139 7.46 10.26 -22.08
N THR A 140 6.32 10.83 -22.43
CA THR A 140 6.24 12.06 -23.25
C THR A 140 6.81 13.27 -22.51
N LEU A 141 6.53 13.41 -21.21
CA LEU A 141 7.11 14.47 -20.37
C LEU A 141 8.64 14.47 -20.26
N GLY A 142 9.31 13.37 -20.63
CA GLY A 142 10.77 13.27 -20.62
C GLY A 142 11.43 13.51 -21.98
N ARG A 143 10.65 13.74 -23.05
CA ARG A 143 11.15 13.82 -24.43
C ARG A 143 11.20 15.25 -24.99
N ASP A 144 10.48 16.19 -24.38
CA ASP A 144 10.40 17.58 -24.83
C ASP A 144 11.54 18.48 -24.28
N GLY A 145 12.61 17.88 -23.75
CA GLY A 145 13.75 18.59 -23.15
C GLY A 145 15.10 18.35 -23.85
N GLU A 146 15.12 17.68 -25.01
CA GLU A 146 16.28 17.57 -25.91
C GLU A 146 16.16 18.53 -27.08
#